data_AF-A0A6V7VLE8-F1
#
_entry.id   AF-A0A6V7VLE8-F1
#
_cell.length_a   1.000
_cell.length_b   1.000
_cell.length_c   1.000
_cell.angle_alpha   90.00
_cell.angle_beta   90.00
_cell.angle_gamma   90.00
#
_symmetry.space_group_name_H-M   'P 1'
#
loop_
_entity.id
_entity.type
_entity.pdbx_description
1 polymer ?
#
loop_
_entity_poly.entity_id
_entity_poly.type
_entity_poly.pdbx_seq_one_letter_code
_entity_poly.pdbx_strand_id
1 'polypeptide(L)'
;MNLEALLYGSAVKLEQKSHSSYEFIRSINPEDMNIAVDQCLSVAAHHFDSKLQKQLLKAASIGMRRCQRPYDADKFVRICRLLRVLNALRLMGIPLTFTQLEELSPASIVDRLVVLGHWPMAVKLCEFLEINSKEGVYKVIAHWCLAMMTTFKEQNRDSESANAHKIAELAQRLISRLRQYLAISYADVAEMASRQGLPALAEILLDLETNVSRQVTAMLKLKQLEKALQRAGQSQQPDLIFHFLLMLVLTLILMELEYLLDGLLLYFYQSKMHQNLS
;
A
#
# COMPACT_ATOMS: atom_id res chain seq x y z
N MET A 1 -35.69 25.97 13.44
CA MET A 1 -34.63 26.91 13.87
C MET A 1 -33.30 26.24 13.54
N ASN A 2 -32.39 26.91 12.84
CA ASN A 2 -31.10 26.31 12.47
C ASN A 2 -30.16 26.35 13.67
N LEU A 3 -30.15 25.28 14.46
CA LEU A 3 -29.35 25.20 15.68
C LEU A 3 -27.85 25.25 15.36
N GLU A 4 -27.45 24.76 14.17
CA GLU A 4 -26.06 24.86 13.73
C GLU A 4 -25.61 26.32 13.53
N ALA A 5 -26.49 27.20 13.06
CA ALA A 5 -26.16 28.60 12.83
C ALA A 5 -25.94 29.35 14.14
N LEU A 6 -26.70 29.02 15.19
CA LEU A 6 -26.52 29.55 16.53
C LEU A 6 -25.19 29.07 17.14
N LEU A 7 -24.89 27.78 17.03
CA LEU A 7 -23.65 27.22 17.55
C LEU A 7 -22.43 27.76 16.79
N TYR A 8 -22.53 27.89 15.47
CA TYR A 8 -21.50 28.53 14.64
C TYR A 8 -21.30 30.00 15.00
N GLY A 9 -22.38 30.77 15.14
CA GLY A 9 -22.34 32.16 15.58
C GLY A 9 -21.68 32.33 16.94
N SER A 10 -21.93 31.40 17.87
CA SER A 10 -21.27 31.37 19.18
C SER A 10 -19.74 31.20 19.06
N ALA A 11 -19.28 30.32 18.15
CA ALA A 11 -17.86 30.06 17.95
C ALA A 11 -17.14 31.27 17.33
N VAL A 12 -17.77 31.93 16.35
CA VAL A 12 -17.23 33.16 15.74
C VAL A 12 -17.12 34.28 16.77
N LYS A 13 -18.15 34.47 17.62
CA LYS A 13 -18.12 35.49 18.68
C LYS A 13 -17.10 35.18 19.77
N LEU A 14 -16.87 33.90 20.06
CA LEU A 14 -15.84 33.46 21.00
C LEU A 14 -14.43 33.75 20.47
N GLU A 15 -14.18 33.56 19.16
CA GLU A 15 -12.93 33.96 18.52
C GLU A 15 -12.68 35.48 18.61
N GLN A 16 -13.75 36.26 18.52
CA GLN A 16 -13.72 37.71 18.71
C GLN A 16 -13.61 38.12 20.20
N LYS A 17 -13.46 37.18 21.13
CA LYS A 17 -13.45 37.39 22.59
C LYS A 17 -14.68 38.16 23.11
N SER A 18 -15.80 38.04 22.41
CA SER A 18 -17.06 38.71 22.77
C SER A 18 -17.88 37.85 23.74
N HIS A 19 -18.40 38.48 24.80
CA HIS A 19 -19.30 37.83 25.76
C HIS A 19 -20.64 37.40 25.15
N SER A 20 -21.03 37.98 24.01
CA SER A 20 -22.24 37.61 23.25
C SER A 20 -22.25 36.13 22.83
N SER A 21 -21.08 35.47 22.79
CA SER A 21 -20.97 34.02 22.54
C SER A 21 -21.80 33.18 23.52
N TYR A 22 -21.93 33.61 24.78
CA TYR A 22 -22.74 32.90 25.78
C TYR A 22 -24.24 33.04 25.56
N GLU A 23 -24.70 34.12 24.93
CA GLU A 23 -26.12 34.32 24.59
C GLU A 23 -26.57 33.34 23.52
N PHE A 24 -25.75 33.14 22.49
CA PHE A 24 -26.01 32.15 21.44
C PHE A 24 -26.00 30.70 21.94
N ILE A 25 -25.20 30.40 22.98
CA ILE A 25 -25.21 29.06 23.58
C ILE A 25 -26.43 28.88 24.48
N ARG A 26 -26.82 29.93 25.23
CA ARG A 26 -28.01 29.90 26.09
C ARG A 26 -29.32 29.84 25.31
N SER A 27 -29.35 30.33 24.08
CA SER A 27 -30.53 30.23 23.22
C SER A 27 -30.77 28.83 22.67
N ILE A 28 -29.77 27.93 22.75
CA ILE A 28 -29.92 26.51 22.40
C ILE A 28 -30.38 25.77 23.65
N ASN A 29 -31.52 25.07 23.54
CA ASN A 29 -31.99 24.22 24.62
C ASN A 29 -30.93 23.13 24.92
N PRO A 30 -30.64 22.84 26.19
CA PRO A 30 -29.65 21.81 26.55
C PRO A 30 -29.96 20.41 26.00
N GLU A 31 -31.24 20.08 25.81
CA GLU A 31 -31.70 18.80 25.21
C GLU A 31 -31.36 18.72 23.71
N ASP A 32 -31.45 19.85 23.01
CA ASP A 32 -31.19 19.98 21.58
C ASP A 32 -29.70 20.14 21.23
N MET A 33 -28.82 20.26 22.24
CA MET A 33 -27.39 20.51 22.03
C MET A 33 -26.72 19.39 21.21
N ASN A 34 -27.10 18.13 21.42
CA ASN A 34 -26.59 17.00 20.62
C ASN A 34 -26.99 17.14 19.14
N ILE A 35 -28.22 17.58 18.88
CA ILE A 35 -28.73 17.80 17.52
C ILE A 35 -27.97 18.97 16.87
N ALA A 36 -27.71 20.05 17.61
CA ALA A 36 -26.93 21.18 17.12
C ALA A 36 -25.49 20.77 16.74
N VAL A 37 -24.85 19.94 17.56
CA VAL A 37 -23.52 19.37 17.26
C VAL A 37 -23.56 18.51 16.00
N ASP A 38 -24.55 17.61 15.89
CA ASP A 38 -24.73 16.74 14.73
C ASP A 38 -24.96 17.53 13.44
N GLN A 39 -25.77 18.59 13.49
CA GLN A 39 -25.99 19.48 12.36
C GLN A 39 -24.72 20.23 11.98
N CYS A 40 -23.94 20.76 12.95
CA CYS A 40 -22.64 21.37 12.66
C CYS A 40 -21.67 20.38 11.99
N LEU A 41 -21.61 19.13 12.45
CA LEU A 41 -20.77 18.09 11.84
C LEU A 41 -21.22 17.73 10.43
N SER A 42 -22.53 17.57 10.21
CA SER A 42 -23.11 17.29 8.91
C SER A 42 -22.84 18.42 7.92
N VAL A 43 -23.06 19.67 8.33
CA VAL A 43 -22.79 20.84 7.50
C VAL A 43 -21.30 20.97 7.19
N ALA A 44 -20.42 20.72 8.17
CA ALA A 44 -18.97 20.69 7.92
C ALA A 44 -18.60 19.64 6.87
N ALA A 45 -19.15 18.43 6.98
CA ALA A 45 -18.88 17.32 6.06
C ALA A 45 -19.23 17.65 4.60
N HIS A 46 -20.35 18.34 4.37
CA HIS A 46 -20.84 18.67 3.02
C HIS A 46 -20.19 19.91 2.39
N HIS A 47 -19.51 20.74 3.17
CA HIS A 47 -18.80 21.91 2.63
C HIS A 47 -17.44 21.55 2.01
N PHE A 48 -17.03 22.34 1.03
CA PHE A 48 -15.73 22.19 0.34
C PHE A 48 -14.65 23.11 0.91
N ASP A 49 -15.02 24.25 1.51
CA ASP A 49 -14.06 25.19 2.08
C ASP A 49 -13.47 24.68 3.40
N SER A 50 -12.17 24.41 3.39
CA SER A 50 -11.43 23.96 4.57
C SER A 50 -11.43 24.96 5.74
N LYS A 51 -11.57 26.27 5.47
CA LYS A 51 -11.64 27.28 6.54
C LYS A 51 -12.97 27.18 7.27
N LEU A 52 -14.08 27.18 6.53
CA LEU A 52 -15.42 27.03 7.09
C LEU A 52 -15.59 25.69 7.82
N GLN A 53 -15.08 24.58 7.26
CA GLN A 53 -15.07 23.28 7.93
C GLN A 53 -14.40 23.34 9.31
N LYS A 54 -13.22 23.98 9.42
CA LYS A 54 -12.52 24.13 10.71
C LYS A 54 -13.34 24.93 11.72
N GLN A 55 -13.99 26.00 11.27
CA GLN A 55 -14.85 26.82 12.13
C GLN A 55 -16.08 26.04 12.63
N LEU A 56 -16.73 25.27 11.75
CA LEU A 56 -17.86 24.40 12.11
C LEU A 56 -17.44 23.27 13.06
N LEU A 57 -16.29 22.62 12.84
CA LEU A 57 -15.75 21.62 13.77
C LEU A 57 -15.42 22.22 15.13
N LYS A 58 -14.92 23.46 15.17
CA LYS A 58 -14.68 24.19 16.42
C LYS A 58 -16.00 24.50 17.14
N ALA A 59 -17.03 24.93 16.42
CA ALA A 59 -18.37 25.12 16.95
C ALA A 59 -18.94 23.83 17.55
N ALA A 60 -18.86 22.71 16.81
CA ALA A 60 -19.24 21.39 17.29
C ALA A 60 -18.48 21.00 18.57
N SER A 61 -17.15 21.22 18.64
CA SER A 61 -16.34 20.94 19.83
C SER A 61 -16.76 21.74 21.07
N ILE A 62 -17.26 22.97 20.87
CA ILE A 62 -17.81 23.80 21.95
C ILE A 62 -19.15 23.22 22.42
N GLY A 63 -20.03 22.86 21.48
CA GLY A 63 -21.32 22.24 21.76
C GLY A 63 -21.18 20.93 22.54
N MET A 64 -20.23 20.07 22.16
CA MET A 64 -19.94 18.80 22.85
C MET A 64 -19.66 18.97 24.35
N ARG A 65 -18.99 20.06 24.75
CA ARG A 65 -18.71 20.36 26.17
C ARG A 65 -19.92 20.88 26.94
N ARG A 66 -21.02 21.16 26.25
CA ARG A 66 -22.25 21.75 26.79
C ARG A 66 -23.45 20.80 26.68
N CYS A 67 -23.25 19.61 26.15
CA CYS A 67 -24.26 18.55 26.15
C CYS A 67 -24.51 18.07 27.59
N GLN A 68 -25.79 17.84 27.93
CA GLN A 68 -26.16 17.28 29.25
C GLN A 68 -25.67 15.84 29.43
N ARG A 69 -25.69 15.06 28.35
CA ARG A 69 -25.14 13.71 28.28
C ARG A 69 -23.83 13.73 27.49
N PRO A 70 -22.87 12.82 27.80
CA PRO A 70 -21.66 12.70 27.00
C PRO A 70 -22.01 12.47 25.53
N TYR A 71 -21.48 13.33 24.67
CA TYR A 71 -21.60 13.16 23.22
C TYR A 71 -20.65 12.06 22.73
N ASP A 72 -21.05 11.34 21.68
CA ASP A 72 -20.24 10.31 21.04
C ASP A 72 -18.99 10.90 20.38
N ALA A 73 -17.85 10.82 21.08
CA ALA A 73 -16.58 11.33 20.59
C ALA A 73 -16.08 10.58 19.34
N ASP A 74 -16.47 9.31 19.15
CA ASP A 74 -16.02 8.51 18.01
C ASP A 74 -16.63 9.04 16.71
N LYS A 75 -17.92 9.45 16.74
CA LYS A 75 -18.56 10.13 15.61
C LYS A 75 -17.83 11.42 15.22
N PHE A 76 -17.43 12.24 16.19
CA PHE A 76 -16.67 13.46 15.92
C PHE A 76 -15.31 13.16 15.27
N VAL A 77 -14.57 12.19 15.83
CA VAL A 77 -13.26 11.77 15.32
C VAL A 77 -13.38 11.19 13.91
N ARG A 78 -14.41 10.37 13.66
CA ARG A 78 -14.71 9.82 12.33
C ARG A 78 -14.90 10.93 11.29
N ILE A 79 -15.74 11.92 11.56
CA ILE A 79 -15.97 13.04 10.63
C ILE A 79 -14.67 13.83 10.38
N CYS A 80 -13.85 14.05 11.41
CA CYS A 80 -12.55 14.70 11.24
C CYS A 80 -11.59 13.88 10.37
N ARG A 81 -11.55 12.54 10.52
CA ARG A 81 -10.75 11.64 9.68
C ARG A 81 -11.22 11.71 8.22
N LEU A 82 -12.53 11.61 7.97
CA LEU A 82 -13.11 11.68 6.62
C LEU A 82 -12.85 13.03 5.94
N LEU A 83 -13.00 14.14 6.65
CA LEU A 83 -12.72 15.48 6.13
C LEU A 83 -11.24 15.66 5.73
N ARG A 84 -10.29 15.08 6.49
CA ARG A 84 -8.87 15.10 6.12
C ARG A 84 -8.63 14.37 4.80
N VAL A 85 -9.24 13.21 4.61
CA VAL A 85 -9.16 12.43 3.36
C VAL A 85 -9.79 13.22 2.21
N LEU A 86 -11.02 13.72 2.38
CA LEU A 86 -11.71 14.52 1.36
C LEU A 86 -10.88 15.72 0.92
N ASN A 87 -10.36 16.50 1.87
CA ASN A 87 -9.59 17.69 1.55
C ASN A 87 -8.28 17.34 0.85
N ALA A 88 -7.60 16.26 1.25
CA ALA A 88 -6.40 15.80 0.58
C ALA A 88 -6.68 15.40 -0.88
N LEU A 89 -7.76 14.66 -1.12
CA LEU A 89 -8.16 14.25 -2.46
C LEU A 89 -8.57 15.45 -3.33
N ARG A 90 -9.34 16.40 -2.77
CA ARG A 90 -9.77 17.61 -3.46
C ARG A 90 -8.60 18.51 -3.87
N LEU A 91 -7.58 18.64 -3.01
CA LEU A 91 -6.36 19.38 -3.34
C LEU A 91 -5.59 18.78 -4.52
N MET A 92 -5.74 17.48 -4.78
CA MET A 92 -5.17 16.81 -5.95
C MET A 92 -6.10 16.81 -7.17
N GLY A 93 -7.20 17.56 -7.13
CA GLY A 93 -8.14 17.65 -8.24
C GLY A 93 -9.15 16.50 -8.32
N ILE A 94 -9.37 15.74 -7.24
CA ILE A 94 -10.41 14.70 -7.14
C ILE A 94 -11.59 15.27 -6.34
N PRO A 95 -12.63 15.83 -6.98
CA PRO A 95 -13.72 16.54 -6.31
C PRO A 95 -14.77 15.57 -5.75
N LEU A 96 -14.41 14.81 -4.71
CA LEU A 96 -15.36 13.92 -4.03
C LEU A 96 -16.25 14.66 -3.03
N THR A 97 -17.54 14.33 -3.03
CA THR A 97 -18.48 14.74 -1.97
C THR A 97 -18.36 13.82 -0.76
N PHE A 98 -18.91 14.25 0.38
CA PHE A 98 -18.96 13.41 1.57
C PHE A 98 -19.80 12.14 1.36
N THR A 99 -20.97 12.27 0.74
CA THR A 99 -21.84 11.13 0.40
C THR A 99 -21.14 10.11 -0.48
N GLN A 100 -20.44 10.57 -1.53
CA GLN A 100 -19.66 9.69 -2.41
C GLN A 100 -18.54 8.99 -1.64
N LEU A 101 -17.88 9.68 -0.70
CA LEU A 101 -16.84 9.06 0.11
C LEU A 101 -17.41 7.98 1.04
N GLU A 102 -18.59 8.18 1.60
CA GLU A 102 -19.24 7.18 2.47
C GLU A 102 -19.71 5.94 1.71
N GLU A 103 -20.11 6.10 0.45
CA GLU A 103 -20.49 4.98 -0.43
C GLU A 103 -19.28 4.22 -0.98
N LEU A 104 -18.12 4.88 -1.08
CA LEU A 104 -16.89 4.27 -1.59
C LEU A 104 -16.16 3.51 -0.49
N SER A 105 -15.72 2.29 -0.80
CA SER A 105 -14.80 1.58 0.09
C SER A 105 -13.44 2.30 0.14
N PRO A 106 -12.75 2.33 1.30
CA PRO A 106 -11.37 2.82 1.40
C PRO A 106 -10.43 2.23 0.35
N ALA A 107 -10.58 0.93 0.06
CA ALA A 107 -9.80 0.23 -0.95
C ALA A 107 -10.04 0.78 -2.36
N SER A 108 -11.28 1.12 -2.72
CA SER A 108 -11.62 1.68 -4.04
C SER A 108 -10.95 3.04 -4.28
N ILE A 109 -10.77 3.85 -3.23
CA ILE A 109 -10.10 5.15 -3.33
C ILE A 109 -8.61 4.94 -3.57
N VAL A 110 -8.00 4.02 -2.82
CA VAL A 110 -6.59 3.64 -2.99
C VAL A 110 -6.36 3.12 -4.42
N ASP A 111 -7.21 2.24 -4.91
CA ASP A 111 -7.12 1.70 -6.27
C ASP A 111 -7.20 2.81 -7.32
N ARG A 112 -8.09 3.79 -7.13
CA ARG A 112 -8.20 4.93 -8.05
C ARG A 112 -6.96 5.83 -8.00
N LEU A 113 -6.40 6.08 -6.82
CA LEU A 113 -5.13 6.84 -6.69
C LEU A 113 -3.97 6.11 -7.36
N VAL A 114 -3.93 4.79 -7.27
CA VAL A 114 -2.92 3.93 -7.91
C VAL A 114 -3.02 4.02 -9.44
N VAL A 115 -4.23 3.94 -9.99
CA VAL A 115 -4.47 4.09 -11.44
C VAL A 115 -4.06 5.48 -11.94
N LEU A 116 -4.28 6.52 -11.15
CA LEU A 116 -3.85 7.89 -11.46
C LEU A 116 -2.34 8.14 -11.28
N GLY A 117 -1.58 7.15 -10.80
CA GLY A 117 -0.14 7.29 -10.56
C GLY A 117 0.22 8.06 -9.28
N HIS A 118 -0.74 8.28 -8.37
CA HIS A 118 -0.53 8.98 -7.09
C HIS A 118 -0.10 8.02 -5.96
N TRP A 119 0.90 7.16 -6.20
CA TRP A 119 1.34 6.13 -5.25
C TRP A 119 1.74 6.66 -3.87
N PRO A 120 2.49 7.77 -3.72
CA PRO A 120 2.87 8.27 -2.39
C PRO A 120 1.66 8.67 -1.54
N MET A 121 0.61 9.22 -2.18
CA MET A 121 -0.64 9.55 -1.49
C MET A 121 -1.41 8.29 -1.14
N ALA A 122 -1.47 7.32 -2.04
CA ALA A 122 -2.12 6.04 -1.80
C ALA A 122 -1.50 5.31 -0.58
N VAL A 123 -0.16 5.28 -0.46
CA VAL A 123 0.52 4.72 0.72
C VAL A 123 0.13 5.47 2.00
N LYS A 124 0.22 6.80 2.01
CA LYS A 124 -0.15 7.62 3.18
C LYS A 124 -1.62 7.41 3.57
N LEU A 125 -2.50 7.24 2.59
CA LEU A 125 -3.91 6.99 2.83
C LEU A 125 -4.15 5.60 3.44
N CYS A 126 -3.45 4.56 2.94
CA CYS A 126 -3.49 3.23 3.52
C CYS A 126 -3.05 3.23 4.99
N GLU A 127 -1.96 3.94 5.30
CA GLU A 127 -1.45 4.10 6.67
C GLU A 127 -2.44 4.87 7.55
N PHE A 128 -3.02 5.96 7.03
CA PHE A 128 -3.97 6.79 7.78
C PHE A 128 -5.32 6.11 8.05
N LEU A 129 -5.78 5.29 7.11
CA LEU A 129 -7.03 4.52 7.21
C LEU A 129 -6.82 3.15 7.86
N GLU A 130 -5.60 2.84 8.30
CA GLU A 130 -5.25 1.58 8.98
C GLU A 130 -5.64 0.34 8.16
N ILE A 131 -5.53 0.43 6.82
CA ILE A 131 -5.80 -0.68 5.91
C ILE A 131 -4.72 -1.74 6.11
N ASN A 132 -5.12 -3.03 6.09
CA ASN A 132 -4.18 -4.15 6.16
C ASN A 132 -3.04 -3.97 5.15
N SER A 133 -1.79 -4.07 5.61
CA SER A 133 -0.61 -3.80 4.78
C SER A 133 -0.57 -4.64 3.50
N LYS A 134 -1.10 -5.87 3.52
CA LYS A 134 -1.17 -6.73 2.33
C LYS A 134 -2.11 -6.19 1.26
N GLU A 135 -3.29 -5.71 1.67
CA GLU A 135 -4.33 -5.21 0.76
C GLU A 135 -4.12 -3.74 0.37
N GLY A 136 -3.46 -2.97 1.24
CA GLY A 136 -3.14 -1.56 1.03
C GLY A 136 -1.73 -1.36 0.48
N VAL A 137 -0.77 -1.13 1.38
CA VAL A 137 0.59 -0.66 1.02
C VAL A 137 1.29 -1.60 0.03
N TYR A 138 1.27 -2.91 0.25
CA TYR A 138 1.99 -3.84 -0.63
C TYR A 138 1.38 -3.90 -2.04
N LYS A 139 0.05 -3.80 -2.15
CA LYS A 139 -0.64 -3.67 -3.43
C LYS A 139 -0.23 -2.40 -4.18
N VAL A 140 -0.16 -1.26 -3.47
CA VAL A 140 0.28 0.02 -4.04
C VAL A 140 1.72 -0.08 -4.56
N ILE A 141 2.63 -0.66 -3.78
CA ILE A 141 4.04 -0.82 -4.17
C ILE A 141 4.20 -1.79 -5.35
N ALA A 142 3.48 -2.92 -5.36
CA ALA A 142 3.48 -3.85 -6.48
C ALA A 142 3.04 -3.16 -7.78
N HIS A 143 1.97 -2.37 -7.74
CA HIS A 143 1.52 -1.62 -8.91
C HIS A 143 2.52 -0.53 -9.32
N TRP A 144 3.17 0.13 -8.37
CA TRP A 144 4.24 1.09 -8.68
C TRP A 144 5.42 0.41 -9.38
N CYS A 145 5.89 -0.73 -8.89
CA CYS A 145 6.94 -1.53 -9.50
C CYS A 145 6.56 -1.93 -10.94
N LEU A 146 5.32 -2.40 -11.16
CA LEU A 146 4.81 -2.73 -12.48
C LEU A 146 4.84 -1.51 -13.42
N ALA A 147 4.31 -0.37 -12.98
CA ALA A 147 4.27 0.85 -13.77
C ALA A 147 5.68 1.35 -14.13
N MET A 148 6.65 1.20 -13.23
CA MET A 148 8.05 1.53 -13.49
C MET A 148 8.66 0.63 -14.57
N MET A 149 8.37 -0.67 -14.54
CA MET A 149 8.84 -1.64 -15.53
C MET A 149 8.20 -1.41 -16.91
N THR A 150 6.90 -1.11 -16.96
CA THR A 150 6.20 -0.85 -18.23
C THR A 150 6.71 0.44 -18.88
N THR A 151 6.83 1.52 -18.10
CA THR A 151 7.37 2.81 -18.58
C THR A 151 8.80 2.63 -19.11
N PHE A 152 9.63 1.85 -18.40
CA PHE A 152 10.98 1.53 -18.84
C PHE A 152 11.00 0.80 -20.19
N LYS A 153 10.12 -0.18 -20.36
CA LYS A 153 10.03 -0.95 -21.60
C LYS A 153 9.59 -0.07 -22.77
N GLU A 154 8.64 0.84 -22.54
CA GLU A 154 8.18 1.80 -23.56
C GLU A 154 9.29 2.76 -23.99
N GLN A 155 10.09 3.27 -23.04
CA GLN A 155 11.19 4.19 -23.32
C GLN A 155 12.39 3.54 -24.04
N ASN A 156 12.54 2.22 -23.94
CA ASN A 156 13.70 1.49 -24.46
C ASN A 156 13.37 0.53 -25.61
N ARG A 157 12.21 0.68 -26.26
CA ARG A 157 11.83 -0.17 -27.40
C ARG A 157 12.85 -0.16 -28.55
N ASP A 158 13.54 0.95 -28.75
CA ASP A 158 14.42 1.17 -29.92
C ASP A 158 15.93 0.99 -29.60
N SER A 159 16.30 0.63 -28.37
CA SER A 159 17.70 0.61 -27.91
C SER A 159 18.12 -0.78 -27.41
N GLU A 160 18.66 -1.62 -28.30
CA GLU A 160 19.16 -2.95 -27.93
C GLU A 160 20.49 -2.91 -27.14
N SER A 161 21.37 -1.93 -27.40
CA SER A 161 22.78 -1.99 -26.94
C SER A 161 23.09 -1.27 -25.62
N ALA A 162 22.20 -0.41 -25.12
CA ALA A 162 22.39 0.35 -23.86
C ALA A 162 21.55 -0.16 -22.68
N ASN A 163 21.05 -1.40 -22.76
CA ASN A 163 20.02 -1.90 -21.86
C ASN A 163 20.55 -2.25 -20.45
N ALA A 164 21.78 -2.78 -20.33
CA ALA A 164 22.31 -3.27 -19.06
C ALA A 164 22.48 -2.18 -17.99
N HIS A 165 23.07 -1.03 -18.34
CA HIS A 165 23.25 0.07 -17.40
C HIS A 165 21.90 0.66 -16.95
N LYS A 166 20.96 0.82 -17.88
CA LYS A 166 19.60 1.32 -17.61
C LYS A 166 18.80 0.34 -16.75
N ILE A 167 18.95 -0.97 -16.96
CA ILE A 167 18.35 -2.01 -16.11
C ILE A 167 18.93 -1.92 -14.69
N ALA A 168 20.24 -1.74 -14.54
CA ALA A 168 20.86 -1.57 -13.23
C ALA A 168 20.35 -0.32 -12.50
N GLU A 169 20.16 0.80 -13.20
CA GLU A 169 19.57 2.02 -12.65
C GLU A 169 18.13 1.78 -12.17
N LEU A 170 17.31 1.12 -12.99
CA LEU A 170 15.95 0.75 -12.61
C LEU A 170 15.95 -0.16 -11.38
N ALA A 171 16.83 -1.18 -11.35
CA ALA A 171 16.97 -2.07 -10.21
C ALA A 171 17.29 -1.28 -8.93
N GLN A 172 18.27 -0.37 -8.98
CA GLN A 172 18.62 0.48 -7.84
C GLN A 172 17.44 1.32 -7.35
N ARG A 173 16.66 1.90 -8.27
CA ARG A 173 15.44 2.66 -7.93
C ARG A 173 14.41 1.79 -7.24
N LEU A 174 14.13 0.59 -7.75
CA LEU A 174 13.21 -0.35 -7.12
C LEU A 174 13.70 -0.77 -5.72
N ILE A 175 14.97 -1.19 -5.61
CA ILE A 175 15.58 -1.64 -4.36
C ILE A 175 15.53 -0.54 -3.29
N SER A 176 15.87 0.70 -3.65
CA SER A 176 15.86 1.83 -2.71
C SER A 176 14.49 2.04 -2.06
N ARG A 177 13.40 1.76 -2.79
CA ARG A 177 12.03 1.85 -2.29
C ARG A 177 11.60 0.60 -1.54
N LEU A 178 11.90 -0.59 -2.08
CA LEU A 178 11.55 -1.87 -1.46
C LEU A 178 12.21 -2.07 -0.10
N ARG A 179 13.41 -1.51 0.13
CA ARG A 179 14.07 -1.51 1.45
C ARG A 179 13.24 -0.88 2.57
N GLN A 180 12.31 0.01 2.24
CA GLN A 180 11.39 0.62 3.23
C GLN A 180 10.27 -0.34 3.64
N TYR A 181 10.07 -1.45 2.91
CA TYR A 181 8.97 -2.38 3.07
C TYR A 181 9.48 -3.83 3.14
N LEU A 182 10.08 -4.20 4.28
CA LEU A 182 10.77 -5.49 4.50
C LEU A 182 9.89 -6.74 4.29
N ALA A 183 8.57 -6.60 4.34
CA ALA A 183 7.63 -7.69 4.14
C ALA A 183 7.37 -8.02 2.66
N ILE A 184 7.77 -7.14 1.73
CA ILE A 184 7.64 -7.38 0.29
C ILE A 184 8.78 -8.29 -0.15
N SER A 185 8.45 -9.46 -0.72
CA SER A 185 9.45 -10.39 -1.24
C SER A 185 10.06 -9.84 -2.52
N TYR A 186 11.38 -9.86 -2.64
CA TYR A 186 12.06 -9.57 -3.90
C TYR A 186 11.72 -10.62 -4.96
N ALA A 187 11.46 -11.87 -4.55
CA ALA A 187 10.99 -12.94 -5.43
C ALA A 187 9.68 -12.59 -6.17
N ASP A 188 8.70 -11.97 -5.50
CA ASP A 188 7.43 -11.58 -6.11
C ASP A 188 7.65 -10.48 -7.17
N VAL A 189 8.53 -9.52 -6.88
CA VAL A 189 8.89 -8.44 -7.80
C VAL A 189 9.73 -8.98 -8.97
N ALA A 190 10.58 -9.98 -8.75
CA ALA A 190 11.36 -10.64 -9.79
C ALA A 190 10.46 -11.45 -10.75
N GLU A 191 9.47 -12.18 -10.21
CA GLU A 191 8.46 -12.87 -11.03
C GLU A 191 7.69 -11.86 -11.90
N MET A 192 7.34 -10.71 -11.34
CA MET A 192 6.72 -9.62 -12.09
C MET A 192 7.63 -9.06 -13.19
N ALA A 193 8.92 -8.83 -12.90
CA ALA A 193 9.90 -8.37 -13.88
C ALA A 193 10.05 -9.35 -15.06
N SER A 194 10.08 -10.65 -14.77
CA SER A 194 10.13 -11.67 -15.83
C SER A 194 8.88 -11.68 -16.70
N ARG A 195 7.69 -11.59 -16.10
CA ARG A 195 6.42 -11.48 -16.87
C ARG A 195 6.39 -10.24 -17.77
N GLN A 196 7.09 -9.18 -17.40
CA GLN A 196 7.24 -7.97 -18.24
C GLN A 196 8.27 -8.13 -19.37
N GLY A 197 9.01 -9.25 -19.42
CA GLY A 197 10.07 -9.50 -20.38
C GLY A 197 11.41 -8.86 -20.01
N LEU A 198 11.67 -8.66 -18.72
CA LEU A 198 12.91 -8.09 -18.18
C LEU A 198 13.70 -9.15 -17.37
N PRO A 199 14.28 -10.18 -18.03
CA PRO A 199 14.92 -11.30 -17.32
C PRO A 199 16.17 -10.88 -16.53
N ALA A 200 16.97 -9.95 -17.05
CA ALA A 200 18.15 -9.45 -16.34
C ALA A 200 17.79 -8.67 -15.06
N LEU A 201 16.66 -7.95 -15.05
CA LEU A 201 16.14 -7.31 -13.85
C LEU A 201 15.65 -8.35 -12.83
N ALA A 202 14.96 -9.39 -13.31
CA ALA A 202 14.48 -10.48 -12.46
C ALA A 202 15.64 -11.19 -11.75
N GLU A 203 16.75 -11.42 -12.45
CA GLU A 203 17.96 -12.02 -11.87
C GLU A 203 18.56 -11.15 -10.75
N ILE A 204 18.76 -9.84 -11.00
CA ILE A 204 19.28 -8.91 -9.99
C ILE A 204 18.39 -8.89 -8.74
N LEU A 205 17.07 -8.92 -8.91
CA LEU A 205 16.13 -8.93 -7.79
C LEU A 205 16.13 -10.27 -7.04
N LEU A 206 16.27 -11.39 -7.73
CA LEU A 206 16.34 -12.71 -7.10
C LEU A 206 17.59 -12.89 -6.24
N ASP A 207 18.73 -12.34 -6.65
CA ASP A 207 19.97 -12.43 -5.87
C ASP A 207 19.86 -11.71 -4.51
N LEU A 208 18.92 -10.78 -4.38
CA LEU A 208 18.65 -10.04 -3.15
C LEU A 208 17.63 -10.73 -2.23
N GLU A 209 16.94 -11.76 -2.70
CA GLU A 209 15.99 -12.51 -1.89
C GLU A 209 16.72 -13.30 -0.81
N THR A 210 16.41 -13.01 0.45
CA THR A 210 17.05 -13.66 1.61
C THR A 210 16.51 -15.05 1.85
N ASN A 211 15.26 -15.32 1.46
CA ASN A 211 14.64 -16.63 1.62
C ASN A 211 15.00 -17.57 0.46
N VAL A 212 15.91 -18.49 0.73
CA VAL A 212 16.42 -19.46 -0.26
C VAL A 212 15.30 -20.33 -0.85
N SER A 213 14.29 -20.70 -0.06
CA SER A 213 13.16 -21.48 -0.56
C SER A 213 12.37 -20.70 -1.61
N ARG A 214 11.99 -19.45 -1.31
CA ARG A 214 11.31 -18.57 -2.26
C ARG A 214 12.16 -18.27 -3.49
N GLN A 215 13.46 -18.07 -3.29
CA GLN A 215 14.43 -17.85 -4.36
C GLN A 215 14.45 -19.03 -5.34
N VAL A 216 14.58 -20.27 -4.84
CA VAL A 216 14.57 -21.50 -5.66
C VAL A 216 13.21 -21.68 -6.35
N THR A 217 12.09 -21.53 -5.64
CA THR A 217 10.75 -21.61 -6.23
C THR A 217 10.55 -20.59 -7.34
N ALA A 218 11.05 -19.36 -7.16
CA ALA A 218 10.98 -18.32 -8.19
C ALA A 218 11.88 -18.66 -9.38
N MET A 219 13.13 -19.10 -9.17
CA MET A 219 14.03 -19.54 -10.26
C MET A 219 13.42 -20.67 -11.10
N LEU A 220 12.71 -21.63 -10.47
CA LEU A 220 11.98 -22.68 -11.17
C LEU A 220 10.87 -22.11 -12.07
N LYS A 221 10.05 -21.19 -11.56
CA LYS A 221 9.01 -20.50 -12.36
C LYS A 221 9.61 -19.72 -13.54
N LEU A 222 10.83 -19.20 -13.37
CA LEU A 222 11.58 -18.50 -14.41
C LEU A 222 12.29 -19.44 -15.39
N LYS A 223 12.10 -20.75 -15.27
CA LYS A 223 12.77 -21.80 -16.07
C LYS A 223 14.30 -21.80 -15.96
N GLN A 224 14.84 -21.26 -14.87
CA GLN A 224 16.28 -21.26 -14.58
C GLN A 224 16.66 -22.53 -13.80
N LEU A 225 16.45 -23.70 -14.41
CA LEU A 225 16.53 -25.01 -13.74
C LEU A 225 17.92 -25.28 -13.14
N GLU A 226 18.99 -25.04 -13.89
CA GLU A 226 20.37 -25.27 -13.44
C GLU A 226 20.74 -24.39 -12.25
N LYS A 227 20.38 -23.11 -12.29
CA LYS A 227 20.63 -22.16 -11.19
C LYS A 227 19.81 -22.53 -9.96
N ALA A 228 18.55 -22.91 -10.14
CA ALA A 228 17.68 -23.37 -9.06
C ALA A 228 18.25 -24.63 -8.39
N LEU A 229 18.75 -25.59 -9.17
CA LEU A 229 19.39 -26.80 -8.67
C LEU A 229 20.64 -26.48 -7.86
N GLN A 230 21.56 -25.68 -8.42
CA GLN A 230 22.79 -25.29 -7.73
C GLN A 230 22.48 -24.59 -6.40
N ARG A 231 21.48 -23.69 -6.40
CA ARG A 231 21.10 -22.95 -5.20
C ARG A 231 20.43 -23.85 -4.16
N ALA A 232 19.59 -24.79 -4.58
CA ALA A 232 19.00 -25.80 -3.71
C ALA A 232 20.08 -26.72 -3.11
N GLY A 233 21.04 -27.17 -3.91
CA GLY A 233 22.17 -27.99 -3.44
C GLY A 233 23.05 -27.26 -2.43
N GLN A 234 23.38 -25.99 -2.69
CA GLN A 234 24.15 -25.16 -1.75
C GLN A 234 23.42 -24.89 -0.42
N SER A 235 22.08 -24.93 -0.41
CA SER A 235 21.31 -24.69 0.81
C SER A 235 21.51 -25.76 1.88
N GLN A 236 21.93 -26.98 1.48
CA GLN A 236 22.05 -28.17 2.34
C GLN A 236 20.77 -28.50 3.13
N GLN A 237 19.61 -27.98 2.72
CA GLN A 237 18.33 -28.28 3.35
C GLN A 237 17.66 -29.44 2.60
N PRO A 238 17.55 -30.65 3.20
CA PRO A 238 16.97 -31.81 2.55
C PRO A 238 15.51 -31.57 2.15
N ASP A 239 14.76 -30.83 2.97
CA ASP A 239 13.38 -30.45 2.69
C ASP A 239 13.27 -29.56 1.45
N LEU A 240 14.23 -28.65 1.23
CA LEU A 240 14.24 -27.78 0.06
C LEU A 240 14.63 -28.52 -1.21
N ILE A 241 15.57 -29.46 -1.11
CA ILE A 241 15.93 -30.35 -2.23
C ILE A 241 14.73 -31.23 -2.60
N PHE A 242 14.05 -31.79 -1.61
CA PHE A 242 12.85 -32.59 -1.84
C PHE A 242 11.72 -31.74 -2.44
N HIS A 243 11.50 -30.53 -1.93
CA HIS A 243 10.54 -29.59 -2.49
C HIS A 243 10.90 -29.19 -3.93
N PHE A 244 12.18 -28.96 -4.22
CA PHE A 244 12.68 -28.70 -5.57
C PHE A 244 12.38 -29.87 -6.50
N LEU A 245 12.69 -31.10 -6.12
CA LEU A 245 12.40 -32.31 -6.90
C LEU A 245 10.89 -32.48 -7.13
N LEU A 246 10.07 -32.28 -6.10
CA LEU A 246 8.62 -32.35 -6.20
C LEU A 246 8.06 -31.30 -7.17
N MET A 247 8.52 -30.05 -7.04
CA MET A 247 8.17 -28.96 -7.95
C MET A 247 8.59 -29.28 -9.40
N LEU A 248 9.79 -29.84 -9.59
CA LEU A 248 10.32 -30.24 -10.89
C LEU A 248 9.43 -31.29 -11.55
N VAL A 249 9.02 -32.32 -10.79
CA VAL A 249 8.12 -33.39 -11.25
C VAL A 249 6.75 -32.85 -11.65
N LEU A 250 6.24 -31.85 -10.94
CA LEU A 250 4.95 -31.23 -11.22
C LEU A 250 4.99 -30.25 -12.40
N THR A 251 6.17 -29.77 -12.82
CA THR A 251 6.32 -28.69 -13.81
C THR A 251 6.94 -29.13 -15.14
N LEU A 252 7.70 -30.23 -15.19
CA LEU A 252 8.36 -30.72 -16.41
C LEU A 252 7.70 -31.97 -16.99
N ILE A 253 7.86 -32.17 -18.30
CA ILE A 253 7.52 -33.42 -18.99
C ILE A 253 8.61 -34.45 -18.65
N LEU A 254 8.24 -35.72 -18.43
CA LEU A 254 9.09 -36.84 -17.97
C LEU A 254 10.53 -36.89 -18.53
N MET A 255 10.77 -36.46 -19.78
CA MET A 255 12.11 -36.52 -20.39
C MET A 255 13.13 -35.52 -19.84
N GLU A 256 12.71 -34.32 -19.40
CA GLU A 256 13.66 -33.34 -18.82
C GLU A 256 14.10 -33.75 -17.41
N LEU A 257 13.35 -34.68 -16.81
CA LEU A 257 13.51 -35.19 -15.45
C LEU A 257 14.64 -36.23 -15.35
N GLU A 258 14.77 -37.12 -16.32
CA GLU A 258 15.84 -38.14 -16.37
C GLU A 258 17.23 -37.50 -16.49
N TYR A 259 17.39 -36.53 -17.39
CA TYR A 259 18.67 -35.83 -17.60
C TYR A 259 19.14 -35.07 -16.35
N LEU A 260 18.19 -34.50 -15.60
CA LEU A 260 18.44 -33.75 -14.38
C LEU A 260 18.71 -34.66 -13.17
N LEU A 261 18.03 -35.81 -13.08
CA LEU A 261 18.28 -36.82 -12.05
C LEU A 261 19.69 -37.40 -12.15
N ASP A 262 20.20 -37.64 -13.36
CA ASP A 262 21.58 -38.06 -13.58
C ASP A 262 22.58 -36.98 -13.14
N GLY A 263 22.30 -35.70 -13.42
CA GLY A 263 23.11 -34.57 -12.94
C GLY A 263 23.09 -34.39 -11.42
N LEU A 264 21.94 -34.58 -10.79
CA LEU A 264 21.75 -34.59 -9.34
C LEU A 264 22.53 -35.73 -8.67
N LEU A 265 22.43 -36.95 -9.22
CA LEU A 265 23.19 -38.11 -8.75
C LEU A 265 24.69 -37.85 -8.84
N LEU A 266 25.17 -37.25 -9.95
CA LEU A 266 26.57 -36.87 -10.12
C LEU A 266 27.02 -35.82 -9.10
N TYR A 267 26.21 -34.79 -8.86
CA TYR A 267 26.51 -33.71 -7.92
C TYR A 267 26.55 -34.20 -6.47
N PHE A 268 25.60 -35.04 -6.06
CA PHE A 268 25.61 -35.67 -4.74
C PHE A 268 26.79 -36.64 -4.59
N TYR A 269 27.14 -37.40 -5.64
CA TYR A 269 28.34 -38.25 -5.61
C TYR A 269 29.63 -37.43 -5.43
N GLN A 270 29.78 -36.33 -6.17
CA GLN A 270 30.95 -35.45 -6.09
C GLN A 270 31.04 -34.71 -4.75
N SER A 271 29.92 -34.22 -4.22
CA SER A 271 29.84 -33.58 -2.90
C SER A 271 30.23 -34.54 -1.77
N LYS A 272 29.79 -35.81 -1.84
CA LYS A 272 30.13 -36.86 -0.87
C LYS A 272 31.59 -37.30 -0.97
N MET A 273 32.19 -37.27 -2.16
CA MET A 273 33.62 -37.52 -2.36
C MET A 273 34.49 -36.38 -1.78
N HIS A 274 34.08 -35.13 -1.93
CA HIS A 274 34.82 -33.98 -1.36
C HIS A 274 34.76 -33.92 0.18
N GLN A 275 33.68 -34.39 0.82
CA GLN A 275 33.58 -34.48 2.28
C GLN A 275 34.39 -35.65 2.89
N ASN A 276 34.73 -36.68 2.11
CA ASN A 276 35.55 -37.81 2.56
C ASN A 276 37.06 -37.60 2.34
N LEU A 277 37.45 -36.49 1.72
CA LEU A 277 38.85 -36.14 1.39
C LEU A 277 39.38 -34.95 2.22
N SER A 278 38.61 -34.46 3.18
CA SER A 278 38.98 -33.46 4.20
C SER A 278 38.97 -34.07 5.60
#